data_AF-A0A1V9Z0P4-F1
#
_entry.id   AF-A0A1V9Z0P4-F1
#
_cell.length_a   1.000
_cell.length_b   1.000
_cell.length_c   1.000
_cell.angle_alpha   90.00
_cell.angle_beta   90.00
_cell.angle_gamma   90.00
#
_symmetry.space_group_name_H-M   'P 1'
#
loop_
_entity.id
_entity.type
_entity.pdbx_description
1 polymer ?
#
loop_
_entity_poly.entity_id
_entity_poly.type
_entity_poly.pdbx_seq_one_letter_code
_entity_poly.pdbx_strand_id
1 'polypeptide(L)'
;MSKKHGSTPIHKTNSSGHDTVRKRAQVDVKDKNGSTPLHKAASNGHERVVEFLLEQRAQLDVVDDNGSTPLHNAAVGGYQNVVRLLLHNGAQCDVMNVNGETPLHKAASEGYENVVQLLVQYNAQLDIAAINGSTPLYEAASYGHDNVVKILLQNGAQIDVEDNNGSTPLYEAASRGRDNVVKILLQNGAQINAKNMSGSTPLRVAASGGRDTVVQLLFLNGAQMNVAGDLSPCKLSK
;
A
#
# COMPACT_ATOMS: atom_id res chain seq x y z
N MET A 1 -12.22 54.94 61.75
CA MET A 1 -10.88 54.79 61.15
C MET A 1 -10.71 53.33 60.72
N SER A 2 -10.93 53.07 59.44
CA SER A 2 -10.94 51.72 58.85
C SER A 2 -9.63 51.47 58.09
N LYS A 3 -8.94 50.36 58.37
CA LYS A 3 -7.88 49.79 57.50
C LYS A 3 -8.01 48.26 57.60
N LYS A 4 -8.81 47.64 56.72
CA LYS A 4 -8.48 47.02 55.41
C LYS A 4 -7.58 45.79 55.50
N HIS A 5 -8.19 44.67 55.14
CA HIS A 5 -7.63 43.34 54.89
C HIS A 5 -6.49 43.35 53.87
N GLY A 6 -5.42 42.64 54.17
CA GLY A 6 -4.41 42.20 53.20
C GLY A 6 -4.70 40.76 52.78
N SER A 7 -5.41 40.59 51.66
CA SER A 7 -5.52 39.30 50.97
C SER A 7 -4.57 39.35 49.77
N THR A 8 -3.49 38.59 49.85
CA THR A 8 -2.50 38.42 48.78
C THR A 8 -3.15 37.66 47.60
N PRO A 9 -3.01 38.11 46.34
CA PRO A 9 -3.56 37.40 45.19
C PRO A 9 -2.75 36.13 44.91
N ILE A 10 -3.40 34.97 45.00
CA ILE A 10 -2.84 33.72 44.48
C ILE A 10 -2.80 33.84 42.96
N HIS A 11 -1.59 33.80 42.41
CA HIS A 11 -1.30 33.77 40.99
C HIS A 11 -2.18 32.73 40.28
N LYS A 12 -3.03 33.21 39.36
CA LYS A 12 -3.60 32.41 38.27
C LYS A 12 -2.44 31.80 37.49
N THR A 13 -2.16 30.53 37.70
CA THR A 13 -1.27 29.76 36.81
C THR A 13 -2.10 28.65 36.14
N ASN A 14 -2.15 28.75 34.82
CA ASN A 14 -2.25 27.63 33.87
C ASN A 14 -3.52 26.74 33.88
N SER A 15 -4.70 27.31 33.62
CA SER A 15 -5.89 26.51 33.22
C SER A 15 -5.88 26.13 31.74
N SER A 16 -5.18 26.88 30.88
CA SER A 16 -5.15 26.62 29.43
C SER A 16 -4.33 25.39 29.05
N GLY A 17 -3.23 25.09 29.73
CA GLY A 17 -2.40 23.92 29.43
C GLY A 17 -3.11 22.60 29.79
N HIS A 18 -3.73 22.54 30.98
CA HIS A 18 -4.43 21.33 31.44
C HIS A 18 -5.70 21.03 30.62
N ASP A 19 -6.48 22.05 30.27
CA ASP A 19 -7.68 21.87 29.43
C ASP A 19 -7.33 21.47 27.99
N THR A 20 -6.25 22.02 27.43
CA THR A 20 -5.82 21.66 26.06
C THR A 20 -5.28 20.23 26.01
N VAL A 21 -4.48 19.82 27.00
CA VAL A 21 -3.97 18.43 27.10
C VAL A 21 -5.11 17.45 27.35
N ARG A 22 -6.08 17.79 28.19
CA ARG A 22 -7.25 16.94 28.47
C ARG A 22 -8.17 16.79 27.27
N LYS A 23 -8.41 17.86 26.49
CA LYS A 23 -9.15 17.80 25.23
C LYS A 23 -8.43 16.95 24.19
N ARG A 24 -7.12 17.13 24.03
CA ARG A 24 -6.31 16.30 23.11
C ARG A 24 -6.36 14.81 23.47
N ALA A 25 -6.25 14.49 24.75
CA ALA A 25 -6.37 13.11 25.25
C ALA A 25 -7.76 12.48 25.00
N GLN A 26 -8.81 13.29 24.81
CA GLN A 26 -10.15 12.79 24.48
C GLN A 26 -10.36 12.53 22.99
N VAL A 27 -9.64 13.23 22.10
CA VAL A 27 -9.82 13.09 20.64
C VAL A 27 -9.19 11.78 20.12
N ASP A 28 -8.10 11.33 20.75
CA ASP A 28 -7.35 10.14 20.33
C ASP A 28 -7.67 8.88 21.14
N VAL A 29 -8.84 8.81 21.81
CA VAL A 29 -9.24 7.64 22.61
C VAL A 29 -9.34 6.42 21.71
N LYS A 30 -8.67 5.33 22.12
CA LYS A 30 -8.69 4.06 21.40
C LYS A 30 -9.87 3.19 21.83
N ASP A 31 -10.51 2.54 20.87
CA ASP A 31 -11.46 1.45 21.12
C ASP A 31 -10.73 0.13 21.49
N LYS A 32 -11.48 -0.96 21.58
CA LYS A 32 -10.95 -2.29 21.92
C LYS A 32 -9.99 -2.88 20.87
N ASN A 33 -9.95 -2.29 19.68
CA ASN A 33 -9.11 -2.72 18.56
C ASN A 33 -7.97 -1.71 18.32
N GLY A 34 -7.71 -0.83 19.30
CA GLY A 34 -6.70 0.21 19.18
C GLY A 34 -7.07 1.37 18.24
N SER A 35 -8.27 1.38 17.66
CA SER A 35 -8.70 2.40 16.69
C SER A 35 -9.13 3.69 17.38
N THR A 36 -8.64 4.83 16.90
CA THR A 36 -9.13 6.17 17.30
C THR A 36 -10.38 6.58 16.50
N PRO A 37 -11.11 7.64 16.90
CA PRO A 37 -12.19 8.20 16.07
C PRO A 37 -11.74 8.54 14.65
N LEU A 38 -10.49 9.00 14.49
CA LEU A 38 -9.93 9.32 13.18
C LEU A 38 -9.77 8.06 12.31
N HIS A 39 -9.40 6.91 12.88
CA HIS A 39 -9.38 5.64 12.15
C HIS A 39 -10.75 5.28 11.61
N LYS A 40 -11.80 5.39 12.44
CA LYS A 40 -13.17 5.03 12.04
C LYS A 40 -13.73 6.00 11.01
N ALA A 41 -13.48 7.30 11.18
CA ALA A 41 -13.91 8.28 10.20
C ALA A 41 -13.21 8.05 8.85
N ALA A 42 -11.90 7.75 8.88
CA ALA A 42 -11.14 7.46 7.68
C ALA A 42 -11.56 6.15 7.00
N SER A 43 -11.78 5.07 7.76
CA SER A 43 -12.21 3.77 7.24
C SER A 43 -13.61 3.76 6.64
N ASN A 44 -14.42 4.78 6.89
CA ASN A 44 -15.78 4.92 6.35
C ASN A 44 -15.90 6.11 5.38
N GLY A 45 -14.79 6.77 5.03
CA GLY A 45 -14.79 7.89 4.09
C GLY A 45 -15.54 9.13 4.59
N HIS A 46 -15.67 9.33 5.91
CA HIS A 46 -16.45 10.43 6.48
C HIS A 46 -15.65 11.74 6.50
N GLU A 47 -15.49 12.35 5.33
CA GLU A 47 -14.65 13.53 5.09
C GLU A 47 -14.85 14.66 6.11
N ARG A 48 -16.10 15.10 6.35
CA ARG A 48 -16.40 16.18 7.30
C ARG A 48 -16.01 15.84 8.74
N VAL A 49 -16.13 14.56 9.11
CA VAL A 49 -15.74 14.09 10.45
C VAL A 49 -14.23 14.07 10.56
N VAL A 50 -13.53 13.63 9.51
CA VAL A 50 -12.06 13.69 9.43
C VAL A 50 -11.60 15.14 9.58
N GLU A 51 -12.12 16.07 8.79
CA GLU A 51 -11.78 17.50 8.85
C GLU A 51 -11.97 18.06 10.27
N PHE A 52 -13.13 17.83 10.88
CA PHE A 52 -13.40 18.26 12.25
C PHE A 52 -12.40 17.68 13.26
N LEU A 53 -12.07 16.39 13.17
CA LEU A 53 -11.12 15.75 14.06
C LEU A 53 -9.70 16.34 13.91
N LEU A 54 -9.29 16.67 12.68
CA LEU A 54 -8.01 17.32 12.41
C LEU A 54 -7.96 18.75 12.97
N GLU A 55 -9.05 19.52 12.88
CA GLU A 55 -9.17 20.83 13.53
C GLU A 55 -9.03 20.73 15.06
N GLN A 56 -9.53 19.64 15.66
CA GLN A 56 -9.34 19.33 17.08
C GLN A 56 -7.95 18.75 17.41
N ARG A 57 -7.02 18.76 16.45
CA ARG A 57 -5.64 18.27 16.57
C ARG A 57 -5.53 16.78 16.90
N ALA A 58 -6.42 15.95 16.31
CA ALA A 58 -6.27 14.51 16.31
C ALA A 58 -4.88 14.10 15.79
N GLN A 59 -4.29 13.06 16.37
CA GLN A 59 -3.01 12.52 15.91
C GLN A 59 -3.20 11.71 14.63
N LEU A 60 -2.41 12.04 13.60
CA LEU A 60 -2.54 11.47 12.25
C LEU A 60 -2.00 10.05 12.13
N ASP A 61 -0.91 9.73 12.83
CA ASP A 61 -0.15 8.48 12.64
C ASP A 61 -0.29 7.53 13.84
N VAL A 62 -1.36 7.66 14.62
CA VAL A 62 -1.69 6.64 15.62
C VAL A 62 -1.96 5.34 14.88
N VAL A 63 -1.41 4.24 15.37
CA VAL A 63 -1.67 2.91 14.82
C VAL A 63 -2.72 2.17 15.65
N ASP A 64 -3.59 1.43 14.97
CA ASP A 64 -4.47 0.43 15.57
C ASP A 64 -3.72 -0.87 15.91
N ASP A 65 -4.43 -1.89 16.40
CA ASP A 65 -3.81 -3.17 16.81
C ASP A 65 -3.20 -3.95 15.63
N ASN A 66 -3.58 -3.62 14.39
CA ASN A 66 -2.97 -4.18 13.18
C ASN A 66 -1.81 -3.31 12.66
N GLY A 67 -1.37 -2.31 13.44
CA GLY A 67 -0.33 -1.37 13.00
C GLY A 67 -0.81 -0.40 11.93
N SER A 68 -2.11 -0.37 11.59
CA SER A 68 -2.64 0.49 10.53
C SER A 68 -2.91 1.89 11.05
N THR A 69 -2.49 2.90 10.29
CA THR A 69 -2.85 4.31 10.54
C THR A 69 -4.20 4.66 9.89
N PRO A 70 -4.84 5.78 10.23
CA PRO A 70 -5.98 6.31 9.48
C PRO A 70 -5.74 6.42 7.97
N LEU A 71 -4.50 6.69 7.54
CA LEU A 71 -4.15 6.75 6.13
C LEU A 71 -4.22 5.38 5.45
N HIS A 72 -3.83 4.30 6.12
CA HIS A 72 -4.04 2.93 5.62
C HIS A 72 -5.53 2.65 5.41
N ASN A 73 -6.35 2.99 6.41
CA ASN A 73 -7.79 2.75 6.38
C ASN A 73 -8.49 3.55 5.29
N ALA A 74 -8.05 4.79 5.04
CA ALA A 74 -8.54 5.58 3.93
C ALA A 74 -8.10 5.02 2.56
N ALA A 75 -6.85 4.53 2.47
CA ALA A 75 -6.28 4.00 1.25
C ALA A 75 -6.94 2.68 0.81
N VAL A 76 -7.18 1.75 1.74
CA VAL A 76 -7.90 0.49 1.46
C VAL A 76 -9.38 0.71 1.14
N GLY A 77 -9.97 1.83 1.57
CA GLY A 77 -11.35 2.21 1.22
C GLY A 77 -11.46 3.05 -0.06
N GLY A 78 -10.35 3.42 -0.69
CA GLY A 78 -10.35 4.25 -1.89
C GLY A 78 -10.81 5.70 -1.66
N TYR A 79 -10.84 6.17 -0.41
CA TYR A 79 -11.43 7.47 -0.05
C TYR A 79 -10.47 8.62 -0.35
N GLN A 80 -10.38 8.98 -1.63
CA GLN A 80 -9.44 9.97 -2.17
C GLN A 80 -9.41 11.30 -1.38
N ASN A 81 -10.57 11.85 -1.02
CA ASN A 81 -10.63 13.12 -0.30
C ASN A 81 -10.14 12.99 1.15
N VAL A 82 -10.43 11.88 1.83
CA VAL A 82 -9.88 11.60 3.15
C VAL A 82 -8.36 11.43 3.08
N VAL A 83 -7.86 10.65 2.12
CA VAL A 83 -6.42 10.49 1.86
C VAL A 83 -5.77 11.87 1.65
N ARG A 84 -6.37 12.70 0.80
CA ARG A 84 -5.91 14.07 0.54
C ARG A 84 -5.85 14.89 1.83
N LEU A 85 -6.91 14.89 2.64
CA LEU A 85 -6.97 15.64 3.90
C LEU A 85 -5.86 15.20 4.87
N LEU A 86 -5.68 13.88 5.06
CA LEU A 86 -4.66 13.34 5.94
C LEU A 86 -3.24 13.73 5.48
N LEU A 87 -2.95 13.58 4.18
CA LEU A 87 -1.66 13.93 3.60
C LEU A 87 -1.37 15.44 3.67
N HIS A 88 -2.35 16.30 3.37
CA HIS A 88 -2.20 17.76 3.50
C HIS A 88 -1.90 18.20 4.93
N ASN A 89 -2.39 17.45 5.93
CA ASN A 89 -2.13 17.73 7.34
C ASN A 89 -0.84 17.07 7.86
N GLY A 90 -0.08 16.39 7.00
CA GLY A 90 1.24 15.85 7.33
C GLY A 90 1.25 14.40 7.82
N ALA A 91 0.24 13.59 7.48
CA ALA A 91 0.28 12.16 7.73
C ALA A 91 1.47 11.52 7.01
N GLN A 92 2.13 10.55 7.65
CA GLN A 92 3.28 9.87 7.08
C GLN A 92 2.85 8.84 6.02
N CYS A 93 3.38 8.96 4.81
CA CYS A 93 3.03 8.10 3.67
C CYS A 93 3.49 6.64 3.81
N ASP A 94 4.59 6.41 4.53
CA ASP A 94 5.36 5.16 4.49
C ASP A 94 5.31 4.38 5.82
N VAL A 95 4.37 4.68 6.72
CA VAL A 95 4.16 3.87 7.92
C VAL A 95 3.78 2.46 7.48
N MET A 96 4.39 1.45 8.09
CA MET A 96 4.11 0.05 7.80
C MET A 96 3.19 -0.53 8.87
N ASN A 97 2.20 -1.30 8.44
CA ASN A 97 1.37 -2.10 9.32
C ASN A 97 2.10 -3.39 9.79
N VAL A 98 1.41 -4.26 10.53
CA VAL A 98 2.00 -5.52 11.04
C VAL A 98 2.45 -6.50 9.95
N ASN A 99 2.00 -6.32 8.70
CA ASN A 99 2.41 -7.11 7.54
C ASN A 99 3.55 -6.44 6.75
N GLY A 100 4.09 -5.32 7.21
CA GLY A 100 5.07 -4.52 6.48
C GLY A 100 4.47 -3.71 5.32
N GLU A 101 3.14 -3.67 5.20
CA GLU A 101 2.47 -2.98 4.09
C GLU A 101 2.28 -1.50 4.43
N THR A 102 2.55 -0.63 3.46
CA THR A 102 2.26 0.81 3.53
C THR A 102 0.85 1.12 2.98
N PRO A 103 0.32 2.34 3.17
CA PRO A 103 -0.90 2.79 2.49
C PRO A 103 -0.84 2.62 0.96
N LEU A 104 0.34 2.74 0.35
CA LEU A 104 0.52 2.54 -1.09
C LEU A 104 0.31 1.09 -1.50
N HIS A 105 0.74 0.11 -0.68
CA HIS A 105 0.42 -1.31 -0.91
C HIS A 105 -1.09 -1.53 -0.93
N LYS A 106 -1.81 -0.98 0.05
CA LYS A 106 -3.28 -1.12 0.14
C LYS A 106 -4.00 -0.47 -1.03
N ALA A 107 -3.62 0.73 -1.42
CA ALA A 107 -4.21 1.38 -2.58
C ALA A 107 -3.91 0.61 -3.87
N ALA A 108 -2.71 0.04 -3.99
CA ALA A 108 -2.28 -0.71 -5.16
C ALA A 108 -2.97 -2.08 -5.28
N SER A 109 -3.14 -2.81 -4.18
CA SER A 109 -3.83 -4.10 -4.15
C SER A 109 -5.32 -3.98 -4.49
N GLU A 110 -5.96 -2.88 -4.10
CA GLU A 110 -7.37 -2.60 -4.40
C GLU A 110 -7.60 -1.89 -5.75
N GLY A 111 -6.53 -1.42 -6.40
CA GLY A 111 -6.63 -0.80 -7.73
C GLY A 111 -7.09 0.66 -7.73
N TYR A 112 -6.99 1.37 -6.60
CA TYR A 112 -7.47 2.74 -6.48
C TYR A 112 -6.49 3.76 -7.09
N GLU A 113 -6.55 3.92 -8.41
CA GLU A 113 -5.68 4.78 -9.21
C GLU A 113 -5.51 6.20 -8.64
N ASN A 114 -6.62 6.85 -8.26
CA ASN A 114 -6.59 8.22 -7.73
C ASN A 114 -5.89 8.31 -6.37
N VAL A 115 -6.00 7.27 -5.54
CA VAL A 115 -5.31 7.21 -4.24
C VAL A 115 -3.83 6.94 -4.45
N VAL A 116 -3.47 6.02 -5.35
CA VAL A 116 -2.08 5.75 -5.74
C VAL A 116 -1.43 7.04 -6.25
N GLN A 117 -2.06 7.75 -7.19
CA GLN A 117 -1.54 9.03 -7.70
C GLN A 117 -1.30 10.05 -6.59
N LEU A 118 -2.24 10.17 -5.63
CA LEU A 118 -2.05 11.07 -4.49
C LEU A 118 -0.87 10.67 -3.63
N LEU A 119 -0.74 9.39 -3.26
CA LEU A 119 0.37 8.93 -2.43
C LEU A 119 1.72 9.18 -3.12
N VAL A 120 1.81 8.93 -4.43
CA VAL A 120 3.02 9.24 -5.22
C VAL A 120 3.30 10.75 -5.27
N GLN A 121 2.28 11.60 -5.46
CA GLN A 121 2.43 13.06 -5.41
C GLN A 121 2.94 13.56 -4.05
N TYR A 122 2.64 12.85 -2.97
CA TYR A 122 3.14 13.11 -1.63
C TYR A 122 4.42 12.33 -1.29
N ASN A 123 5.18 11.91 -2.32
CA ASN A 123 6.49 11.27 -2.22
C ASN A 123 6.49 9.96 -1.43
N ALA A 124 5.40 9.17 -1.48
CA ALA A 124 5.43 7.80 -0.97
C ALA A 124 6.52 6.98 -1.68
N GLN A 125 7.25 6.17 -0.93
CA GLN A 125 8.28 5.28 -1.49
C GLN A 125 7.62 4.13 -2.26
N LEU A 126 8.05 3.92 -3.51
CA LEU A 126 7.38 2.99 -4.43
C LEU A 126 7.79 1.53 -4.25
N ASP A 127 8.96 1.28 -3.65
CA ASP A 127 9.59 -0.04 -3.62
C ASP A 127 9.81 -0.57 -2.19
N ILE A 128 9.10 -0.03 -1.19
CA ILE A 128 9.07 -0.65 0.15
C ILE A 128 8.51 -2.06 -0.01
N ALA A 129 9.23 -3.05 0.53
CA ALA A 129 8.80 -4.43 0.52
C ALA A 129 8.02 -4.75 1.81
N ALA A 130 6.84 -5.36 1.65
CA ALA A 130 6.10 -5.98 2.73
C ALA A 130 6.86 -7.21 3.28
N ILE A 131 6.35 -7.83 4.36
CA ILE A 131 7.02 -8.96 5.03
C ILE A 131 7.21 -10.16 4.12
N ASN A 132 6.31 -10.38 3.15
CA ASN A 132 6.41 -11.42 2.13
C ASN A 132 7.34 -11.03 0.96
N GLY A 133 7.96 -9.85 0.99
CA GLY A 133 8.81 -9.30 -0.06
C GLY A 133 8.04 -8.58 -1.18
N SER A 134 6.71 -8.53 -1.15
CA SER A 134 5.95 -7.87 -2.21
C SER A 134 6.07 -6.35 -2.12
N THR A 135 6.18 -5.70 -3.28
CA THR A 135 6.10 -4.24 -3.42
C THR A 135 4.69 -3.82 -3.86
N PRO A 136 4.32 -2.53 -3.80
CA PRO A 136 3.07 -2.05 -4.39
C PRO A 136 2.88 -2.42 -5.86
N LEU A 137 3.96 -2.44 -6.66
CA LEU A 137 3.90 -2.89 -8.05
C LEU A 137 3.58 -4.37 -8.15
N TYR A 138 4.18 -5.19 -7.28
CA TYR A 138 3.89 -6.62 -7.20
C TYR A 138 2.41 -6.87 -6.88
N GLU A 139 1.87 -6.17 -5.88
CA GLU A 139 0.45 -6.29 -5.51
C GLU A 139 -0.48 -5.87 -6.66
N ALA A 140 -0.25 -4.71 -7.28
CA ALA A 140 -1.03 -4.27 -8.44
C ALA A 140 -0.98 -5.28 -9.59
N ALA A 141 0.19 -5.87 -9.84
CA ALA A 141 0.38 -6.87 -10.89
C ALA A 141 -0.35 -8.19 -10.58
N SER A 142 -0.29 -8.65 -9.33
CA SER A 142 -0.99 -9.83 -8.83
C SER A 142 -2.52 -9.71 -9.00
N TYR A 143 -3.07 -8.57 -8.62
CA TYR A 143 -4.51 -8.35 -8.69
C TYR A 143 -5.02 -7.92 -10.07
N GLY A 144 -4.14 -7.55 -11.00
CA GLY A 144 -4.50 -7.24 -12.38
C GLY A 144 -4.88 -5.78 -12.63
N HIS A 145 -4.34 -4.86 -11.84
CA HIS A 145 -4.70 -3.44 -11.88
C HIS A 145 -3.84 -2.67 -12.88
N ASP A 146 -4.15 -2.83 -14.17
CA ASP A 146 -3.39 -2.31 -15.32
C ASP A 146 -2.97 -0.84 -15.18
N ASN A 147 -3.88 0.03 -14.74
CA ASN A 147 -3.61 1.47 -14.65
C ASN A 147 -2.73 1.81 -13.45
N VAL A 148 -2.89 1.12 -12.31
CA VAL A 148 -1.99 1.27 -11.16
C VAL A 148 -0.58 0.82 -11.53
N VAL A 149 -0.43 -0.30 -12.23
CA VAL A 149 0.86 -0.78 -12.74
C VAL A 149 1.53 0.30 -13.61
N LYS A 150 0.79 0.91 -14.55
CA LYS A 150 1.31 2.01 -15.37
C LYS A 150 1.74 3.21 -14.53
N ILE A 151 0.93 3.64 -13.58
CA ILE A 151 1.24 4.80 -12.71
C ILE A 151 2.53 4.54 -11.95
N LEU A 152 2.68 3.37 -11.33
CA LEU A 152 3.86 3.03 -10.55
C LEU A 152 5.12 2.98 -11.41
N LEU A 153 5.07 2.33 -12.58
CA LEU A 153 6.20 2.26 -13.51
C LEU A 153 6.59 3.65 -14.06
N GLN A 154 5.61 4.47 -14.42
CA GLN A 154 5.85 5.84 -14.90
C GLN A 154 6.53 6.74 -13.86
N ASN A 155 6.36 6.42 -12.57
CA ASN A 155 6.98 7.15 -11.47
C ASN A 155 8.26 6.46 -10.95
N GLY A 156 8.76 5.43 -11.64
CA GLY A 156 10.06 4.84 -11.38
C GLY A 156 10.08 3.66 -10.41
N ALA A 157 8.93 3.01 -10.15
CA ALA A 157 8.92 1.75 -9.42
C ALA A 157 9.79 0.69 -10.11
N GLN A 158 10.54 -0.08 -9.33
CA GLN A 158 11.43 -1.12 -9.84
C GLN A 158 10.62 -2.32 -10.37
N ILE A 159 10.78 -2.61 -11.66
CA ILE A 159 9.91 -3.56 -12.38
C ILE A 159 10.10 -5.03 -12.00
N ASP A 160 11.29 -5.41 -11.55
CA ASP A 160 11.68 -6.82 -11.30
C ASP A 160 12.00 -7.10 -9.82
N VAL A 161 11.44 -6.33 -8.87
CA VAL A 161 11.64 -6.64 -7.43
C VAL A 161 10.99 -7.98 -7.12
N GLU A 162 11.76 -8.88 -6.53
CA GLU A 162 11.34 -10.23 -6.19
C GLU A 162 10.67 -10.29 -4.82
N ASP A 163 9.59 -11.08 -4.70
CA ASP A 163 9.06 -11.51 -3.41
C ASP A 163 10.03 -12.47 -2.70
N ASN A 164 9.69 -12.90 -1.48
CA ASN A 164 10.51 -13.83 -0.71
C ASN A 164 10.68 -15.22 -1.35
N ASN A 165 9.93 -15.53 -2.42
CA ASN A 165 10.07 -16.77 -3.19
C ASN A 165 10.88 -16.57 -4.48
N GLY A 166 11.44 -15.38 -4.71
CA GLY A 166 12.13 -15.02 -5.96
C GLY A 166 11.19 -14.69 -7.11
N SER A 167 9.90 -14.49 -6.86
CA SER A 167 8.91 -14.24 -7.91
C SER A 167 8.85 -12.75 -8.22
N THR A 168 8.99 -12.38 -9.49
CA THR A 168 8.84 -10.99 -9.96
C THR A 168 7.36 -10.62 -10.18
N PRO A 169 7.00 -9.34 -10.33
CA PRO A 169 5.64 -8.94 -10.68
C PRO A 169 5.14 -9.59 -11.99
N LEU A 170 6.03 -9.81 -12.96
CA LEU A 170 5.72 -10.52 -14.20
C LEU A 170 5.38 -11.99 -13.94
N TYR A 171 6.12 -12.66 -13.06
CA TYR A 171 5.84 -14.04 -12.67
C TYR A 171 4.44 -14.16 -12.06
N GLU A 172 4.11 -13.30 -11.10
CA GLU A 172 2.83 -13.37 -10.40
C GLU A 172 1.65 -13.01 -11.31
N ALA A 173 1.79 -11.97 -12.15
CA ALA A 173 0.81 -11.63 -13.18
C ALA A 173 0.59 -12.80 -14.16
N ALA A 174 1.66 -13.49 -14.57
CA ALA A 174 1.57 -14.63 -15.47
C ALA A 174 0.88 -15.84 -14.82
N SER A 175 1.23 -16.16 -13.56
CA SER A 175 0.59 -17.22 -12.76
C SER A 175 -0.93 -17.02 -12.66
N ARG A 176 -1.35 -15.77 -12.45
CA ARG A 176 -2.76 -15.39 -12.28
C ARG A 176 -3.51 -15.11 -13.58
N GLY A 177 -2.84 -15.16 -14.73
CA GLY A 177 -3.50 -14.90 -16.02
C GLY A 177 -3.89 -13.44 -16.23
N ARG A 178 -3.06 -12.49 -15.77
CA ARG A 178 -3.31 -11.04 -15.92
C ARG A 178 -2.77 -10.55 -17.26
N ASP A 179 -3.47 -10.88 -18.35
CA ASP A 179 -3.02 -10.66 -19.73
C ASP A 179 -2.51 -9.24 -20.00
N ASN A 180 -3.29 -8.22 -19.59
CA ASN A 180 -2.94 -6.82 -19.82
C ASN A 180 -1.74 -6.37 -18.98
N VAL A 181 -1.69 -6.74 -17.70
CA VAL A 181 -0.53 -6.47 -16.84
C VAL A 181 0.73 -7.11 -17.42
N VAL A 182 0.68 -8.38 -17.84
CA VAL A 182 1.80 -9.08 -18.48
C VAL A 182 2.29 -8.28 -19.68
N LYS A 183 1.37 -7.84 -20.56
CA LYS A 183 1.71 -7.01 -21.71
C LYS A 183 2.39 -5.69 -21.29
N ILE A 184 1.87 -5.00 -20.28
CA ILE A 184 2.43 -3.73 -19.79
C ILE A 184 3.85 -3.95 -19.23
N LEU A 185 4.04 -4.98 -18.40
CA LEU A 185 5.35 -5.28 -17.80
C LEU A 185 6.40 -5.62 -18.88
N LEU A 186 6.04 -6.45 -19.86
CA LEU A 186 6.94 -6.78 -20.99
C LEU A 186 7.29 -5.54 -21.81
N GLN A 187 6.31 -4.67 -22.09
CA GLN A 187 6.54 -3.42 -22.81
C GLN A 187 7.48 -2.44 -22.07
N ASN A 188 7.56 -2.55 -20.75
CA ASN A 188 8.45 -1.74 -19.91
C ASN A 188 9.76 -2.47 -19.54
N GLY A 189 10.05 -3.60 -20.20
CA GLY A 189 11.35 -4.27 -20.09
C GLY A 189 11.48 -5.25 -18.93
N ALA A 190 10.38 -5.76 -18.37
CA ALA A 190 10.43 -6.80 -17.34
C ALA A 190 11.21 -8.04 -17.82
N GLN A 191 11.95 -8.68 -16.91
CA GLN A 191 12.75 -9.85 -17.23
C GLN A 191 11.89 -11.07 -17.53
N ILE A 192 11.65 -11.32 -18.83
CA ILE A 192 10.74 -12.37 -19.32
C ILE A 192 11.10 -13.80 -18.88
N ASN A 193 12.38 -14.07 -18.62
CA ASN A 193 12.90 -15.38 -18.24
C ASN A 193 13.39 -15.43 -16.78
N ALA A 194 13.02 -14.45 -15.94
CA ALA A 194 13.34 -14.47 -14.52
C ALA A 194 12.86 -15.78 -13.89
N LYS A 195 13.67 -16.34 -12.99
CA LYS A 195 13.38 -17.60 -12.31
C LYS A 195 13.19 -17.34 -10.84
N ASN A 196 12.09 -17.86 -10.30
CA ASN A 196 11.93 -17.90 -8.86
C ASN A 196 12.86 -18.94 -8.21
N MET A 197 12.84 -19.06 -6.89
CA MET A 197 13.71 -19.97 -6.14
C MET A 197 13.54 -21.45 -6.52
N SER A 198 12.40 -21.84 -7.11
CA SER A 198 12.16 -23.19 -7.65
C SER A 198 12.62 -23.38 -9.11
N GLY A 199 13.31 -22.39 -9.67
CA GLY A 199 13.71 -22.35 -11.08
C GLY A 199 12.54 -22.14 -12.05
N SER A 200 11.37 -21.72 -11.56
CA SER A 200 10.16 -21.54 -12.38
C SER A 200 10.17 -20.20 -13.10
N THR A 201 9.90 -20.21 -14.41
CA THR A 201 9.75 -19.00 -15.22
C THR A 201 8.28 -18.57 -15.31
N PRO A 202 7.99 -17.30 -15.67
CA PRO A 202 6.64 -16.84 -16.00
C PRO A 202 5.93 -17.73 -17.03
N LEU A 203 6.65 -18.20 -18.05
CA LEU A 203 6.11 -19.09 -19.08
C LEU A 203 5.68 -20.44 -18.49
N ARG A 204 6.52 -21.04 -17.63
CA ARG A 204 6.22 -22.34 -17.01
C ARG A 204 4.99 -22.26 -16.12
N VAL A 205 4.89 -21.22 -15.27
CA VAL A 205 3.75 -21.06 -14.37
C VAL A 205 2.46 -20.77 -15.14
N ALA A 206 2.51 -19.92 -16.18
CA ALA A 206 1.37 -19.64 -17.05
C ALA A 206 0.88 -20.91 -17.76
N ALA A 207 1.78 -21.72 -18.31
CA ALA A 207 1.44 -22.99 -18.95
C ALA A 207 0.82 -24.00 -17.96
N SER A 208 1.41 -24.13 -16.77
CA SER A 208 0.88 -25.04 -15.73
C SER A 208 -0.51 -24.61 -15.24
N GLY A 209 -0.80 -23.31 -15.25
CA GLY A 209 -2.09 -22.75 -14.86
C GLY A 209 -3.12 -22.66 -16.00
N GLY A 210 -2.79 -23.14 -17.21
CA GLY A 210 -3.68 -23.06 -18.38
C GLY A 210 -3.98 -21.62 -18.84
N ARG A 211 -3.02 -20.71 -18.70
CA ARG A 211 -3.18 -19.29 -19.07
C ARG A 211 -2.82 -19.07 -20.54
N ASP A 212 -3.66 -19.57 -21.44
CA ASP A 212 -3.36 -19.65 -22.88
C ASP A 212 -2.93 -18.30 -23.49
N THR A 213 -3.65 -17.21 -23.19
CA THR A 213 -3.31 -15.87 -23.68
C THR A 213 -1.94 -15.41 -23.17
N VAL A 214 -1.67 -15.59 -21.87
CA VAL A 214 -0.36 -15.25 -21.27
C VAL A 214 0.75 -16.08 -21.90
N VAL A 215 0.54 -17.38 -22.11
CA VAL A 215 1.52 -18.27 -22.76
C VAL A 215 1.85 -17.76 -24.16
N GLN A 216 0.84 -17.41 -24.95
CA GLN A 216 1.03 -16.82 -26.27
C GLN A 216 1.79 -15.50 -26.21
N LEU A 217 1.40 -14.59 -25.28
CA LEU A 217 2.08 -13.30 -25.10
C LEU A 217 3.55 -13.49 -24.74
N LEU A 218 3.87 -14.35 -23.78
CA LEU A 218 5.24 -14.62 -23.36
C LEU A 218 6.05 -15.25 -24.49
N PHE A 219 5.49 -16.24 -25.20
CA PHE A 219 6.16 -16.89 -26.32
C PHE A 219 6.47 -15.90 -27.46
N LEU A 220 5.50 -15.07 -27.84
CA LEU A 220 5.67 -14.05 -28.88
C LEU A 220 6.69 -12.96 -28.52
N ASN A 221 6.91 -12.72 -27.22
CA ASN A 221 7.91 -11.78 -26.72
C ASN A 221 9.26 -12.44 -26.40
N GLY A 222 9.49 -13.68 -26.84
CA GLY A 222 10.80 -14.34 -26.76
C GLY A 222 11.08 -15.09 -25.46
N ALA A 223 10.04 -15.50 -24.72
CA ALA A 223 10.22 -16.38 -23.57
C ALA A 223 10.86 -17.72 -24.00
N GLN A 224 11.88 -18.16 -23.27
CA GLN A 224 12.62 -19.36 -23.59
C GLN A 224 11.83 -20.61 -23.14
N MET A 225 11.59 -21.53 -24.07
CA MET A 225 10.97 -22.82 -23.77
C MET A 225 11.91 -23.81 -23.07
N ASN A 226 13.23 -23.67 -23.27
CA ASN A 226 14.23 -24.65 -22.85
C ASN A 226 14.96 -24.26 -21.55
N VAL A 227 14.23 -23.89 -20.51
CA VAL A 227 14.87 -23.79 -19.19
C VAL A 227 15.15 -25.20 -18.68
N ALA A 228 16.39 -25.66 -18.92
CA ALA A 228 16.89 -26.99 -18.58
C ALA A 228 16.48 -27.43 -17.17
N GLY A 229 15.76 -28.55 -17.15
CA GLY A 229 15.28 -29.29 -15.99
C GLY A 229 14.47 -30.47 -16.51
N ASP A 230 15.17 -31.52 -16.93
CA ASP A 230 14.68 -32.86 -17.30
C ASP A 230 13.34 -32.94 -18.04
N LEU A 231 13.39 -32.79 -19.36
CA LEU A 231 12.48 -33.53 -20.23
C LEU A 231 13.31 -34.45 -21.12
N SER A 232 13.39 -35.70 -20.68
CA SER A 232 13.71 -36.86 -21.51
C SER A 232 13.01 -36.72 -22.87
N PRO A 233 13.66 -37.03 -24.00
CA PRO A 233 13.05 -36.85 -25.31
C PRO A 233 11.80 -37.74 -25.41
N CYS A 234 10.63 -37.11 -25.50
CA CYS A 234 9.40 -37.78 -25.89
C CYS A 234 9.64 -38.47 -27.23
N LYS A 235 9.68 -39.81 -27.20
CA LYS A 235 9.65 -40.65 -28.40
C LYS A 235 8.35 -40.34 -29.15
N LEU A 236 8.47 -39.65 -30.28
CA LEU A 236 7.45 -39.68 -31.32
C LEU A 236 7.42 -41.11 -31.88
N SER A 237 6.39 -41.88 -31.50
CA SER A 237 6.00 -43.08 -32.24
C SER A 237 5.38 -42.65 -33.56
N LYS A 238 5.91 -43.23 -34.65
CA LYS A 238 5.47 -43.07 -36.04
C LYS A 238 4.01 -43.43 -36.25
#